data_AF-A0A0D2PZ46-F1
#
_entry.id   AF-A0A0D2PZ46-F1
#
_cell.length_a   1.000
_cell.length_b   1.000
_cell.length_c   1.000
_cell.angle_alpha   90.00
_cell.angle_beta   90.00
_cell.angle_gamma   90.00
#
_symmetry.space_group_name_H-M   'P 1'
#
loop_
_entity.id
_entity.type
_entity.pdbx_description
1 polymer ?
#
loop_
_entity_poly.entity_id
_entity_poly.type
_entity_poly.pdbx_seq_one_letter_code
_entity_poly.pdbx_strand_id
1 'polypeptide(L)'
;MHGVIRFVDSELLPASTPEDYPKIIKSGIDEEGQHPKSPKITGPSGVVTLIHRLGRPQLLERLLDDTGTHDFYLRVHTKIDFVSDVYVTRHGYNVEIGFINGDGEFAQHGVRYRIEHDPEIPSTVGKWTPLSTSDLGSQWGGVDHWVRAQGAAVAKGIWFQNHWDFPDIEVTWSGMSDEDKADLTAWLSERAARLTDKDKEETKEYEERKAKDGDEHLKIEEDMGMRAYYEAQMACRADCGEKHPKLRCSKCKVVRYCSPECQQEDWKYHKTYCGTESPVPEKFQSSA
;
A
#
# COMPACT_ATOMS: atom_id res chain seq x y z
N MET A 1 -11.83 -6.58 -11.95
CA MET A 1 -11.29 -7.97 -11.81
C MET A 1 -10.61 -7.95 -10.47
N HIS A 2 -10.92 -8.83 -9.52
CA HIS A 2 -10.25 -8.74 -8.21
C HIS A 2 -8.73 -8.71 -8.35
N GLY A 3 -8.12 -7.73 -7.71
CA GLY A 3 -6.69 -7.55 -7.72
C GLY A 3 -5.99 -8.72 -7.04
N VAL A 4 -4.82 -9.06 -7.56
CA VAL A 4 -4.03 -10.18 -7.06
C VAL A 4 -2.81 -9.64 -6.37
N ILE A 5 -2.77 -9.80 -5.05
CA ILE A 5 -1.70 -9.26 -4.21
C ILE A 5 -0.34 -9.79 -4.63
N ARG A 6 0.57 -8.86 -4.91
CA ARG A 6 1.99 -9.10 -5.12
C ARG A 6 2.77 -8.33 -4.07
N PHE A 7 3.86 -8.94 -3.62
CA PHE A 7 4.82 -8.30 -2.73
C PHE A 7 6.09 -7.95 -3.50
N VAL A 8 6.75 -6.87 -3.08
CA VAL A 8 8.12 -6.55 -3.51
C VAL A 8 9.06 -7.55 -2.82
N ASP A 9 10.01 -8.08 -3.59
CA ASP A 9 11.08 -8.89 -3.04
C ASP A 9 12.30 -8.00 -2.83
N SER A 10 12.65 -7.72 -1.58
CA SER A 10 13.79 -6.87 -1.22
C SER A 10 14.71 -7.57 -0.24
N GLU A 11 15.97 -7.13 -0.17
CA GLU A 11 16.97 -7.69 0.75
C GLU A 11 16.56 -7.53 2.22
N LEU A 12 15.92 -6.40 2.56
CA LEU A 12 15.43 -6.11 3.91
C LEU A 12 14.15 -6.88 4.26
N LEU A 13 13.23 -7.02 3.31
CA LEU A 13 11.90 -7.60 3.52
C LEU A 13 11.57 -8.59 2.38
N PRO A 14 12.13 -9.81 2.41
CA PRO A 14 11.91 -10.80 1.35
C PRO A 14 10.45 -11.22 1.28
N ALA A 15 9.91 -11.35 0.06
CA ALA A 15 8.51 -11.74 -0.14
C ALA A 15 8.23 -13.20 0.27
N SER A 16 9.29 -14.02 0.37
CA SER A 16 9.26 -15.43 0.78
C SER A 16 9.08 -15.65 2.28
N THR A 17 9.15 -14.60 3.10
CA THR A 17 8.98 -14.71 4.56
C THR A 17 7.59 -15.22 4.93
N PRO A 18 7.37 -15.78 6.14
CA PRO A 18 6.05 -16.22 6.61
C PRO A 18 4.99 -15.09 6.69
N GLU A 19 3.72 -15.43 6.95
CA GLU A 19 2.60 -14.47 7.00
C GLU A 19 2.80 -13.35 8.04
N ASP A 20 3.40 -13.69 9.18
CA ASP A 20 3.60 -12.78 10.33
C ASP A 20 4.84 -11.88 10.20
N TYR A 21 5.49 -11.90 9.04
CA TYR A 21 6.61 -11.02 8.74
C TYR A 21 6.13 -9.88 7.85
N PRO A 22 6.60 -8.64 8.08
CA PRO A 22 6.20 -7.50 7.27
C PRO A 22 6.66 -7.69 5.82
N LYS A 23 5.77 -7.35 4.87
CA LYS A 23 6.03 -7.42 3.43
C LYS A 23 5.54 -6.16 2.74
N ILE A 24 6.28 -5.68 1.75
CA ILE A 24 5.89 -4.49 1.00
C ILE A 24 4.92 -4.89 -0.10
N ILE A 25 3.71 -4.32 -0.10
CA ILE A 25 2.70 -4.57 -1.12
C ILE A 25 3.10 -3.82 -2.41
N LYS A 26 3.32 -4.57 -3.50
CA LYS A 26 3.64 -4.05 -4.83
C LYS A 26 2.39 -3.60 -5.57
N SER A 27 1.39 -4.48 -5.66
CA SER A 27 0.14 -4.25 -6.42
C SER A 27 -0.95 -5.25 -6.02
N GLY A 28 -2.16 -5.04 -6.55
CA GLY A 28 -3.25 -6.01 -6.47
C GLY A 28 -4.36 -5.71 -5.46
N ILE A 29 -4.39 -4.53 -4.85
CA ILE A 29 -5.59 -4.01 -4.19
C ILE A 29 -6.22 -3.04 -5.20
N ASP A 30 -7.40 -3.38 -5.72
CA ASP A 30 -8.20 -2.55 -6.62
C ASP A 30 -9.62 -2.36 -6.08
N GLU A 31 -10.43 -1.58 -6.78
CA GLU A 31 -11.79 -1.20 -6.37
C GLU A 31 -12.72 -2.41 -6.19
N GLU A 32 -12.53 -3.48 -6.96
CA GLU A 32 -13.26 -4.73 -6.74
C GLU A 32 -12.73 -5.55 -5.56
N GLY A 33 -11.61 -5.14 -4.97
CA GLY A 33 -11.02 -5.72 -3.79
C GLY A 33 -10.08 -6.89 -4.09
N GLN A 34 -9.67 -7.56 -3.03
CA GLN A 34 -8.67 -8.62 -3.08
C GLN A 34 -9.26 -9.97 -3.52
N HIS A 35 -8.60 -10.66 -4.45
CA HIS A 35 -9.02 -11.99 -4.86
C HIS A 35 -8.91 -13.00 -3.69
N PRO A 36 -9.88 -13.92 -3.46
CA PRO A 36 -9.86 -14.83 -2.30
C PRO A 36 -8.65 -15.76 -2.20
N LYS A 37 -7.98 -16.01 -3.34
CA LYS A 37 -6.76 -16.83 -3.43
C LYS A 37 -5.46 -16.02 -3.44
N SER A 38 -5.54 -14.70 -3.29
CA SER A 38 -4.36 -13.87 -3.13
C SER A 38 -3.65 -14.17 -1.80
N PRO A 39 -2.33 -13.95 -1.74
CA PRO A 39 -1.64 -13.85 -0.45
C PRO A 39 -2.38 -12.90 0.48
N LYS A 40 -2.48 -13.26 1.76
CA LYS A 40 -3.13 -12.40 2.75
C LYS A 40 -2.34 -11.12 2.95
N ILE A 41 -3.06 -10.02 3.10
CA ILE A 41 -2.50 -8.74 3.56
C ILE A 41 -2.60 -8.73 5.07
N THR A 42 -1.51 -8.33 5.73
CA THR A 42 -1.44 -8.18 7.19
C THR A 42 -1.18 -6.71 7.52
N GLY A 43 -1.51 -6.29 8.75
CA GLY A 43 -1.23 -4.91 9.16
C GLY A 43 0.27 -4.55 9.17
N PRO A 44 1.22 -5.45 9.55
CA PRO A 44 2.65 -5.20 9.38
C PRO A 44 3.01 -4.89 7.92
N SER A 45 2.37 -5.57 6.96
CA SER A 45 2.55 -5.29 5.54
C SER A 45 2.08 -3.87 5.18
N GLY A 46 0.95 -3.42 5.74
CA GLY A 46 0.46 -2.05 5.59
C GLY A 46 1.43 -0.99 6.12
N VAL A 47 2.00 -1.22 7.32
CA VAL A 47 3.00 -0.34 7.95
C VAL A 47 4.21 -0.14 7.03
N VAL A 48 4.87 -1.24 6.64
CA VAL A 48 6.09 -1.13 5.83
C VAL A 48 5.80 -0.65 4.40
N THR A 49 4.61 -0.93 3.87
CA THR A 49 4.18 -0.41 2.56
C THR A 49 4.01 1.10 2.59
N LEU A 50 3.36 1.65 3.63
CA LEU A 50 3.20 3.09 3.80
C LEU A 50 4.57 3.78 3.75
N ILE A 51 5.48 3.34 4.62
CA ILE A 51 6.80 3.98 4.76
C ILE A 51 7.67 3.79 3.52
N HIS A 52 7.67 2.58 2.93
CA HIS A 52 8.41 2.33 1.68
C HIS A 52 7.93 3.25 0.55
N ARG A 53 6.60 3.43 0.41
CA ARG A 53 6.02 4.25 -0.66
C ARG A 53 6.21 5.76 -0.47
N LEU A 54 6.55 6.22 0.73
CA LEU A 54 7.00 7.60 0.93
C LEU A 54 8.28 7.92 0.14
N GLY A 55 9.04 6.90 -0.27
CA GLY A 55 10.21 7.08 -1.13
C GLY A 55 11.46 7.56 -0.40
N ARG A 56 11.53 7.34 0.93
CA ARG A 56 12.70 7.65 1.75
C ARG A 56 13.14 6.40 2.53
N PRO A 57 14.08 5.60 1.97
CA PRO A 57 14.50 4.31 2.56
C PRO A 57 14.94 4.39 4.02
N GLN A 58 15.61 5.47 4.42
CA GLN A 58 16.03 5.74 5.79
C GLN A 58 14.88 5.58 6.80
N LEU A 59 13.65 5.98 6.45
CA LEU A 59 12.51 5.87 7.38
C LEU A 59 12.18 4.42 7.69
N LEU A 60 12.27 3.55 6.69
CA LEU A 60 12.05 2.11 6.87
C LEU A 60 13.19 1.49 7.67
N GLU A 61 14.44 1.88 7.39
CA GLU A 61 15.61 1.45 8.16
C GLU A 61 15.47 1.83 9.64
N ARG A 62 15.09 3.08 9.95
CA ARG A 62 14.87 3.54 11.33
C ARG A 62 13.71 2.83 12.02
N LEU A 63 12.61 2.57 11.32
CA LEU A 63 11.50 1.79 11.89
C LEU A 63 11.97 0.38 12.28
N LEU A 64 12.77 -0.27 11.43
CA LEU A 64 13.20 -1.65 11.59
C LEU A 64 14.42 -1.83 12.51
N ASP A 65 15.16 -0.77 12.79
CA ASP A 65 16.33 -0.76 13.67
C ASP A 65 15.93 -0.95 15.14
N ASP A 66 16.00 -2.20 15.61
CA ASP A 66 15.62 -2.59 16.97
C ASP A 66 16.65 -2.26 18.05
N THR A 67 17.87 -1.85 17.66
CA THR A 67 18.98 -1.57 18.57
C THR A 67 19.29 -0.08 18.69
N GLY A 68 19.34 0.64 17.57
CA GLY A 68 19.71 2.05 17.51
C GLY A 68 18.52 3.02 17.59
N THR A 69 17.32 2.55 17.28
CA THR A 69 16.09 3.37 17.31
C THR A 69 15.10 2.79 18.31
N HIS A 70 15.01 3.39 19.50
CA HIS A 70 14.08 2.97 20.54
C HIS A 70 12.66 3.47 20.27
N ASP A 71 12.53 4.76 19.93
CA ASP A 71 11.26 5.40 19.64
C ASP A 71 11.23 5.83 18.18
N PHE A 72 10.12 5.57 17.49
CA PHE A 72 9.86 6.05 16.15
C PHE A 72 8.40 6.48 16.06
N TYR A 73 8.14 7.61 15.45
CA TYR A 73 6.80 8.10 15.20
C TYR A 73 6.72 8.69 13.80
N LEU A 74 5.66 8.33 13.10
CA LEU A 74 5.30 8.86 11.81
C LEU A 74 3.80 9.11 11.78
N ARG A 75 3.38 10.27 11.30
CA ARG A 75 1.99 10.58 11.03
C ARG A 75 1.89 11.23 9.67
N VAL A 76 0.89 10.82 8.91
CA VAL A 76 0.52 11.48 7.66
C VAL A 76 -0.75 12.27 7.90
N HIS A 77 -0.65 13.58 7.70
CA HIS A 77 -1.77 14.50 7.82
C HIS A 77 -2.51 14.59 6.49
N THR A 78 -3.77 14.20 6.52
CA THR A 78 -4.63 14.21 5.34
C THR A 78 -5.28 15.56 5.12
N LYS A 79 -5.68 16.25 6.19
CA LYS A 79 -6.43 17.53 6.17
C LYS A 79 -7.74 17.46 5.38
N ILE A 80 -8.30 16.28 5.23
CA ILE A 80 -9.58 16.05 4.55
C ILE A 80 -10.58 15.51 5.57
N ASP A 81 -11.73 16.17 5.71
CA ASP A 81 -12.72 15.86 6.77
C ASP A 81 -13.18 14.38 6.80
N PHE A 82 -13.16 13.70 5.65
CA PHE A 82 -13.63 12.31 5.50
C PHE A 82 -12.50 11.28 5.40
N VAL A 83 -11.24 11.71 5.48
CA VAL A 83 -10.07 10.83 5.48
C VAL A 83 -9.36 11.03 6.79
N SER A 84 -9.21 9.97 7.57
CA SER A 84 -8.49 10.05 8.84
C SER A 84 -6.98 10.07 8.60
N ASP A 85 -6.24 10.80 9.43
CA ASP A 85 -4.78 10.72 9.45
C ASP A 85 -4.35 9.29 9.78
N VAL A 86 -3.27 8.81 9.18
CA VAL A 86 -2.66 7.54 9.57
C VAL A 86 -1.42 7.82 10.40
N TYR A 87 -1.23 7.05 11.48
CA TYR A 87 0.00 7.10 12.27
C TYR A 87 0.61 5.72 12.43
N VAL A 88 1.93 5.71 12.55
CA VAL A 88 2.75 4.56 12.94
C VAL A 88 3.61 5.02 14.10
N THR A 89 3.55 4.29 15.20
CA THR A 89 4.45 4.51 16.34
C THR A 89 5.14 3.21 16.71
N ARG A 90 6.37 3.30 17.17
CA ARG A 90 7.13 2.19 17.70
C ARG A 90 7.83 2.63 18.98
N HIS A 91 7.73 1.79 20.00
CA HIS A 91 8.47 1.90 21.26
C HIS A 91 9.11 0.55 21.57
N GLY A 92 10.44 0.50 21.48
CA GLY A 92 11.22 -0.73 21.60
C GLY A 92 10.74 -1.79 20.59
N TYR A 93 10.21 -2.89 21.10
CA TYR A 93 9.70 -4.00 20.26
C TYR A 93 8.20 -3.89 19.98
N ASN A 94 7.51 -2.85 20.43
CA ASN A 94 6.08 -2.69 20.20
C ASN A 94 5.86 -1.70 19.06
N VAL A 95 5.10 -2.10 18.05
CA VAL A 95 4.67 -1.25 16.94
C VAL A 95 3.16 -1.10 16.97
N GLU A 96 2.67 0.09 16.73
CA GLU A 96 1.25 0.39 16.61
C GLU A 96 0.99 1.16 15.31
N ILE A 97 -0.12 0.83 14.66
CA ILE A 97 -0.64 1.57 13.51
C ILE A 97 -2.13 1.82 13.70
N GLY A 98 -2.58 3.00 13.33
CA GLY A 98 -3.99 3.33 13.42
C GLY A 98 -4.34 4.60 12.66
N PHE A 99 -5.57 5.05 12.91
CA PHE A 99 -6.08 6.28 12.34
C PHE A 99 -6.37 7.30 13.44
N ILE A 100 -6.22 8.58 13.13
CA ILE A 100 -6.61 9.70 13.99
C ILE A 100 -7.72 10.46 13.27
N ASN A 101 -8.85 10.67 13.95
CA ASN A 101 -10.00 11.34 13.36
C ASN A 101 -9.77 12.86 13.23
N GLY A 102 -10.72 13.56 12.61
CA GLY A 102 -10.65 15.02 12.41
C GLY A 102 -10.63 15.84 13.70
N ASP A 103 -11.07 15.27 14.82
CA ASP A 103 -11.03 15.90 16.15
C ASP A 103 -9.67 15.74 16.85
N GLY A 104 -8.71 15.06 16.22
CA GLY A 104 -7.41 14.76 16.78
C GLY A 104 -7.45 13.65 17.85
N GLU A 105 -8.60 12.99 18.02
CA GLU A 105 -8.73 11.82 18.87
C GLU A 105 -8.26 10.58 18.11
N PHE A 106 -7.53 9.69 18.79
CA PHE A 106 -7.21 8.39 18.24
C PHE A 106 -8.52 7.69 17.89
N ALA A 107 -8.72 7.36 16.61
CA ALA A 107 -9.83 6.51 16.23
C ALA A 107 -9.67 5.23 17.07
N GLN A 108 -10.68 4.94 17.89
CA GLN A 108 -10.58 3.91 18.92
C GLN A 108 -9.95 2.64 18.32
N HIS A 109 -8.96 2.07 19.03
CA HIS A 109 -8.20 0.84 18.76
C HIS A 109 -7.22 0.83 17.56
N GLY A 110 -6.10 1.56 17.64
CA GLY A 110 -4.90 1.24 16.85
C GLY A 110 -4.51 -0.24 17.00
N VAL A 111 -3.99 -0.86 15.94
CA VAL A 111 -3.57 -2.26 15.93
C VAL A 111 -2.12 -2.35 16.35
N ARG A 112 -1.86 -3.16 17.39
CA ARG A 112 -0.54 -3.32 18.00
C ARG A 112 0.12 -4.64 17.61
N TYR A 113 1.44 -4.62 17.51
CA TYR A 113 2.29 -5.76 17.20
C TYR A 113 3.49 -5.77 18.11
N ARG A 114 3.94 -6.95 18.52
CA ARG A 114 5.24 -7.17 19.16
C ARG A 114 6.19 -7.82 18.17
N ILE A 115 7.35 -7.19 17.98
CA ILE A 115 8.46 -7.75 17.23
C ILE A 115 9.15 -8.80 18.10
N GLU A 116 9.18 -10.04 17.60
CA GLU A 116 9.84 -11.17 18.22
C GLU A 116 11.11 -11.48 17.44
N HIS A 117 12.25 -11.47 18.15
CA HIS A 117 13.53 -11.86 17.57
C HIS A 117 13.59 -13.39 17.48
N ASP A 118 13.81 -13.90 16.27
CA ASP A 118 14.00 -15.33 16.04
C ASP A 118 15.51 -15.60 15.90
N PRO A 119 16.16 -16.25 16.89
CA PRO A 119 17.58 -16.53 16.84
C PRO A 119 17.97 -17.64 15.83
N GLU A 120 17.01 -18.40 15.30
CA GLU A 120 17.27 -19.51 14.37
C GLU A 120 17.08 -19.12 12.89
N ILE A 121 16.37 -18.02 12.63
CA ILE A 121 16.19 -17.46 11.29
C ILE A 121 17.08 -16.21 11.21
N PRO A 122 18.02 -16.10 10.25
CA PRO A 122 18.64 -14.83 9.93
C PRO A 122 17.56 -13.95 9.26
N SER A 123 16.67 -13.38 10.07
CA SER A 123 15.65 -12.47 9.59
C SER A 123 16.16 -11.07 9.86
N THR A 124 16.47 -10.35 8.78
CA THR A 124 16.73 -8.91 8.80
C THR A 124 15.59 -8.12 9.45
N VAL A 125 14.40 -8.73 9.66
CA VAL A 125 13.30 -8.23 10.51
C VAL A 125 12.60 -9.40 11.20
N GLY A 126 12.46 -9.36 12.53
CA GLY A 126 11.79 -10.39 13.34
C GLY A 126 10.29 -10.58 13.04
N LYS A 127 9.66 -11.59 13.64
CA LYS A 127 8.22 -11.89 13.49
C LYS A 127 7.36 -10.83 14.20
N TRP A 128 6.29 -10.36 13.58
CA TRP A 128 5.37 -9.38 14.18
C TRP A 128 4.11 -10.08 14.69
N THR A 129 4.06 -10.36 16.00
CA THR A 129 2.93 -11.02 16.64
C THR A 129 1.88 -9.98 17.03
N PRO A 130 0.63 -10.05 16.54
CA PRO A 130 -0.43 -9.10 16.89
C PRO A 130 -0.75 -9.18 18.38
N LEU A 131 -0.97 -8.02 19.00
CA LEU A 131 -1.37 -7.89 20.39
C LEU A 131 -2.84 -7.46 20.47
N SER A 132 -3.64 -8.16 21.27
CA SER A 132 -5.05 -7.81 21.40
C SER A 132 -5.25 -6.60 22.29
N THR A 133 -6.21 -5.75 21.93
CA THR A 133 -6.65 -4.64 22.78
C THR A 133 -7.35 -5.13 24.05
N SER A 134 -7.77 -6.41 24.11
CA SER A 134 -8.20 -7.06 25.36
C SER A 134 -7.06 -7.40 26.30
N ASP A 135 -5.84 -7.58 25.79
CA ASP A 135 -4.65 -7.85 26.62
C ASP A 135 -4.22 -6.60 27.40
N LEU A 136 -4.87 -5.46 27.15
CA LEU A 136 -4.63 -4.15 27.77
C LEU A 136 -5.82 -3.65 28.60
N GLY A 137 -6.78 -4.52 28.94
CA GLY A 137 -7.84 -4.23 29.92
C GLY A 137 -9.26 -4.01 29.36
N SER A 138 -9.53 -4.32 28.09
CA SER A 138 -10.91 -4.37 27.57
C SER A 138 -11.60 -5.69 27.95
N GLN A 139 -12.85 -5.62 28.42
CA GLN A 139 -13.68 -6.79 28.77
C GLN A 139 -14.11 -7.62 27.55
N TRP A 140 -14.00 -7.06 26.35
CA TRP A 140 -14.26 -7.76 25.11
C TRP A 140 -12.97 -8.43 24.67
N GLY A 141 -12.79 -9.70 25.08
CA GLY A 141 -11.69 -10.56 24.65
C GLY A 141 -11.56 -10.59 23.13
N GLY A 142 -10.65 -9.79 22.58
CA GLY A 142 -10.33 -9.78 21.17
C GLY A 142 -9.48 -10.99 20.86
N VAL A 143 -10.07 -12.00 20.25
CA VAL A 143 -9.36 -13.19 19.78
C VAL A 143 -8.43 -12.81 18.61
N ASP A 144 -7.26 -13.44 18.53
CA ASP A 144 -6.18 -13.14 17.55
C ASP A 144 -6.68 -12.90 16.10
N HIS A 145 -7.66 -13.67 15.66
CA HIS A 145 -8.25 -13.53 14.33
C HIS A 145 -8.82 -12.13 14.06
N TRP A 146 -9.38 -11.48 15.07
CA TRP A 146 -10.02 -10.18 14.96
C TRP A 146 -8.96 -9.08 14.81
N VAL A 147 -7.90 -9.12 15.62
CA VAL A 147 -6.78 -8.18 15.55
C VAL A 147 -6.11 -8.25 14.17
N ARG A 148 -5.92 -9.47 13.64
CA ARG A 148 -5.40 -9.70 12.28
C ARG A 148 -6.31 -9.11 11.21
N ALA A 149 -7.61 -9.31 11.33
CA ALA A 149 -8.59 -8.76 10.39
C ALA A 149 -8.58 -7.22 10.40
N GLN A 150 -8.49 -6.60 11.59
CA GLN A 150 -8.34 -5.15 11.71
C GLN A 150 -7.05 -4.66 11.08
N GLY A 151 -5.91 -5.32 11.34
CA GLY A 151 -4.64 -4.97 10.71
C GLY A 151 -4.71 -5.02 9.17
N ALA A 152 -5.35 -6.06 8.63
CA ALA A 152 -5.58 -6.18 7.19
C ALA A 152 -6.49 -5.06 6.65
N ALA A 153 -7.52 -4.66 7.41
CA ALA A 153 -8.41 -3.56 7.04
C ALA A 153 -7.67 -2.21 7.04
N VAL A 154 -6.83 -1.95 8.04
CA VAL A 154 -5.97 -0.75 8.10
C VAL A 154 -5.04 -0.70 6.89
N ALA A 155 -4.36 -1.80 6.56
CA ALA A 155 -3.48 -1.88 5.39
C ALA A 155 -4.21 -1.59 4.07
N LYS A 156 -5.45 -2.07 3.93
CA LYS A 156 -6.30 -1.77 2.76
C LYS A 156 -6.73 -0.30 2.74
N GLY A 157 -7.13 0.28 3.87
CA GLY A 157 -7.49 1.69 3.97
C GLY A 157 -6.32 2.60 3.58
N ILE A 158 -5.11 2.27 4.03
CA ILE A 158 -3.88 2.96 3.64
C ILE A 158 -3.70 2.98 2.13
N TRP A 159 -3.89 1.81 1.51
CA TRP A 159 -3.77 1.64 0.07
C TRP A 159 -4.83 2.41 -0.72
N PHE A 160 -6.11 2.23 -0.39
CA PHE A 160 -7.21 2.82 -1.15
C PHE A 160 -7.19 4.33 -1.17
N GLN A 161 -6.75 4.95 -0.07
CA GLN A 161 -6.64 6.40 0.03
C GLN A 161 -5.26 6.93 -0.37
N ASN A 162 -4.35 6.06 -0.82
CA ASN A 162 -2.97 6.40 -1.17
C ASN A 162 -2.30 7.29 -0.10
N HIS A 163 -2.36 6.90 1.18
CA HIS A 163 -1.89 7.80 2.26
C HIS A 163 -0.44 8.25 2.08
N TRP A 164 0.39 7.45 1.41
CA TRP A 164 1.76 7.85 1.09
C TRP A 164 1.85 9.08 0.19
N ASP A 165 0.81 9.45 -0.56
CA ASP A 165 0.80 10.58 -1.52
C ASP A 165 0.36 11.91 -0.90
N PHE A 166 0.10 11.97 0.41
CA PHE A 166 -0.17 13.24 1.09
C PHE A 166 1.13 14.02 1.38
N PRO A 167 1.08 15.37 1.30
CA PRO A 167 2.28 16.21 1.43
C PRO A 167 2.73 16.46 2.85
N ASP A 168 1.80 16.44 3.81
CA ASP A 168 2.08 16.79 5.19
C ASP A 168 2.35 15.54 6.02
N ILE A 169 3.59 15.40 6.47
CA ILE A 169 4.07 14.23 7.18
C ILE A 169 4.90 14.70 8.37
N GLU A 170 4.52 14.22 9.55
CA GLU A 170 5.28 14.38 10.78
C GLU A 170 6.11 13.12 11.01
N VAL A 171 7.42 13.26 11.21
CA VAL A 171 8.31 12.13 11.48
C VAL A 171 9.30 12.48 12.58
N THR A 172 9.44 11.61 13.58
CA THR A 172 10.47 11.70 14.61
C THR A 172 11.01 10.32 14.98
N TRP A 173 12.25 10.26 15.46
CA TRP A 173 12.81 9.05 16.06
C TRP A 173 13.85 9.38 17.13
N SER A 174 14.07 8.47 18.07
CA SER A 174 15.05 8.60 19.14
C SER A 174 16.47 8.66 18.57
N GLY A 175 17.28 9.60 19.05
CA GLY A 175 18.66 9.75 18.57
C GLY A 175 18.80 10.47 17.23
N MET A 176 17.74 11.11 16.72
CA MET A 176 17.81 11.94 15.52
C MET A 176 18.80 13.11 15.72
N SER A 177 19.85 13.13 14.89
CA SER A 177 20.84 14.20 14.90
C SER A 177 20.27 15.51 14.34
N ASP A 178 20.92 16.65 14.61
CA ASP A 178 20.48 17.92 14.01
C ASP A 178 20.69 17.95 12.49
N GLU A 179 21.65 17.19 11.97
CA GLU A 179 21.84 16.97 10.54
C GLU A 179 20.68 16.18 9.95
N ASP A 180 20.26 15.07 10.59
CA ASP A 180 19.09 14.31 10.18
C ASP A 180 17.82 15.18 10.17
N LYS A 181 17.62 16.03 11.19
CA LYS A 181 16.47 16.95 11.26
C LYS A 181 16.48 17.93 10.10
N ALA A 182 17.63 18.52 9.79
CA ALA A 182 17.77 19.47 8.70
C ALA A 182 17.51 18.81 7.34
N ASP A 183 18.09 17.64 7.09
CA ASP A 183 17.89 16.88 5.86
C ASP A 183 16.44 16.42 5.69
N LEU A 184 15.82 15.90 6.77
CA LEU A 184 14.41 15.51 6.77
C LEU A 184 13.49 16.70 6.48
N THR A 185 13.76 17.86 7.09
CA THR A 185 12.97 19.09 6.86
C THR A 185 13.10 19.57 5.41
N ALA A 186 14.31 19.52 4.84
CA ALA A 186 14.54 19.87 3.44
C ALA A 186 13.76 18.93 2.51
N TRP A 187 13.85 17.62 2.74
CA TRP A 187 13.13 16.62 1.97
C TRP A 187 11.60 16.76 2.08
N LEU A 188 11.05 16.98 3.28
CA LEU A 188 9.62 17.21 3.48
C LEU A 188 9.14 18.46 2.73
N SER A 189 9.94 19.53 2.74
CA SER A 189 9.63 20.77 2.03
C SER A 189 9.61 20.58 0.50
N GLU A 190 10.64 19.94 -0.06
CA GLU A 190 10.70 19.61 -1.48
C GLU A 190 9.54 18.69 -1.89
N ARG A 191 9.28 17.67 -1.07
CA ARG A 191 8.19 16.72 -1.28
C ARG A 191 6.84 17.44 -1.32
N ALA A 192 6.57 18.30 -0.34
CA ALA A 192 5.32 19.03 -0.25
C ALA A 192 5.13 19.99 -1.43
N ALA A 193 6.18 20.67 -1.86
CA ALA A 193 6.16 21.52 -3.06
C ALA A 193 5.82 20.72 -4.32
N ARG A 194 6.52 19.61 -4.56
CA ARG A 194 6.28 18.73 -5.71
C ARG A 194 4.84 18.21 -5.78
N LEU A 195 4.29 17.76 -4.67
CA LEU A 195 2.90 17.29 -4.63
C LEU A 195 1.89 18.41 -4.81
N THR A 196 2.14 19.58 -4.21
CA THR A 196 1.27 20.74 -4.36
C THR A 196 1.24 21.21 -5.81
N ASP A 197 2.38 21.19 -6.50
CA ASP A 197 2.46 21.57 -7.91
C ASP A 197 1.77 20.54 -8.81
N LYS A 198 1.92 19.25 -8.50
CA LYS A 198 1.17 18.17 -9.16
C LYS A 198 -0.35 18.35 -8.99
N ASP A 199 -0.83 18.61 -7.78
CA ASP A 199 -2.26 18.81 -7.47
C ASP A 199 -2.83 20.04 -8.21
N LYS A 200 -2.07 21.13 -8.29
CA LYS A 200 -2.45 22.31 -9.09
C LYS A 200 -2.53 22.00 -10.58
N GLU A 201 -1.58 21.22 -11.10
CA GLU A 201 -1.58 20.79 -12.51
C GLU A 201 -2.79 19.91 -12.81
N GLU A 202 -3.03 18.87 -12.01
CA GLU A 202 -4.19 17.97 -12.15
C GLU A 202 -5.52 18.74 -12.05
N THR A 203 -5.65 19.66 -11.10
CA THR A 203 -6.83 20.52 -10.95
C THR A 203 -7.04 21.42 -12.17
N LYS A 204 -5.96 22.01 -12.68
CA LYS A 204 -6.02 22.86 -13.87
C LYS A 204 -6.46 22.06 -15.09
N GLU A 205 -5.87 20.90 -15.33
CA GLU A 205 -6.25 20.03 -16.45
C GLU A 205 -7.71 19.57 -16.35
N TYR A 206 -8.18 19.24 -15.14
CA TYR A 206 -9.58 18.88 -14.91
C TYR A 206 -10.52 20.04 -15.23
N GLU A 207 -10.24 21.26 -14.74
CA GLU A 207 -11.09 22.42 -15.03
C GLU A 207 -11.04 22.83 -16.51
N GLU A 208 -9.91 22.65 -17.19
CA GLU A 208 -9.80 22.85 -18.65
C GLU A 208 -10.67 21.85 -19.44
N ARG A 209 -10.65 20.56 -19.06
CA ARG A 209 -11.54 19.54 -19.67
C ARG A 209 -13.01 19.84 -19.40
N LYS A 210 -13.34 20.18 -18.14
CA LYS A 210 -14.69 20.56 -17.74
C LYS A 210 -15.22 21.77 -18.48
N ALA A 211 -14.39 22.79 -18.69
CA ALA A 211 -14.75 23.97 -19.48
C ALA A 211 -14.96 23.65 -20.96
N LYS A 212 -14.16 22.71 -21.51
CA LYS A 212 -14.26 22.28 -22.91
C LYS A 212 -15.51 21.43 -23.17
N ASP A 213 -15.80 20.50 -22.27
CA ASP A 213 -16.80 19.46 -22.48
C ASP A 213 -18.17 19.80 -21.85
N GLY A 214 -18.23 20.84 -21.01
CA GLY A 214 -19.47 21.39 -20.47
C GLY A 214 -20.33 20.35 -19.75
N ASP A 215 -21.59 20.22 -20.17
CA ASP A 215 -22.56 19.30 -19.57
C ASP A 215 -22.21 17.81 -19.74
N GLU A 216 -21.33 17.46 -20.70
CA GLU A 216 -20.91 16.08 -20.96
C GLU A 216 -19.66 15.66 -20.17
N HIS A 217 -19.01 16.58 -19.45
CA HIS A 217 -17.74 16.35 -18.75
C HIS A 217 -17.74 15.10 -17.87
N LEU A 218 -18.77 14.91 -17.03
CA LEU A 218 -18.85 13.76 -16.13
C LEU A 218 -18.84 12.41 -16.87
N LYS A 219 -19.52 12.33 -18.02
CA LYS A 219 -19.55 11.11 -18.84
C LYS A 219 -18.20 10.85 -19.50
N ILE A 220 -17.49 11.91 -19.89
CA ILE A 220 -16.18 11.81 -20.52
C ILE A 220 -15.12 11.39 -19.50
N GLU A 221 -15.16 11.93 -18.28
CA GLU A 221 -14.30 11.49 -17.17
C GLU A 221 -14.56 10.02 -16.82
N GLU A 222 -15.82 9.61 -16.75
CA GLU A 222 -16.18 8.20 -16.55
C GLU A 222 -15.63 7.31 -17.67
N ASP A 223 -15.82 7.68 -18.95
CA ASP A 223 -15.30 6.90 -20.07
C ASP A 223 -13.77 6.87 -20.09
N MET A 224 -13.09 7.98 -19.74
CA MET A 224 -11.64 8.04 -19.62
C MET A 224 -11.14 7.13 -18.49
N GLY A 225 -11.77 7.17 -17.32
CA GLY A 225 -11.48 6.28 -16.20
C GLY A 225 -11.67 4.80 -16.58
N MET A 226 -12.77 4.48 -17.26
CA MET A 226 -13.02 3.13 -17.75
C MET A 226 -11.98 2.68 -18.79
N ARG A 227 -11.54 3.57 -19.70
CA ARG A 227 -10.46 3.27 -20.65
C ARG A 227 -9.15 2.99 -19.91
N ALA A 228 -8.74 3.84 -18.98
CA ALA A 228 -7.53 3.65 -18.19
C ALA A 228 -7.56 2.33 -17.41
N TYR A 229 -8.71 2.00 -16.82
CA TYR A 229 -8.94 0.72 -16.14
C TYR A 229 -8.73 -0.48 -17.07
N TYR A 230 -9.35 -0.49 -18.26
CA TYR A 230 -9.22 -1.60 -19.20
C TYR A 230 -7.84 -1.66 -19.88
N GLU A 231 -7.17 -0.52 -20.08
CA GLU A 231 -5.77 -0.47 -20.51
C GLU A 231 -4.86 -1.13 -19.48
N ALA A 232 -5.05 -0.85 -18.19
CA ALA A 232 -4.31 -1.52 -17.12
C ALA A 232 -4.57 -3.04 -17.09
N GLN A 233 -5.80 -3.48 -17.38
CA GLN A 233 -6.10 -4.92 -17.53
C GLN A 233 -5.44 -5.57 -18.75
N MET A 234 -5.18 -4.79 -19.81
CA MET A 234 -4.49 -5.27 -21.00
C MET A 234 -2.97 -5.22 -20.88
N ALA A 235 -2.43 -4.53 -19.89
CA ALA A 235 -1.01 -4.49 -19.61
C ALA A 235 -0.46 -5.86 -19.18
N CYS A 236 0.87 -5.99 -19.17
CA CYS A 236 1.55 -7.19 -18.72
C CYS A 236 1.21 -7.43 -17.26
N ARG A 237 0.59 -8.56 -16.99
CA ARG A 237 0.06 -8.84 -15.67
C ARG A 237 1.11 -9.05 -14.59
N ALA A 238 2.34 -9.41 -14.97
CA ALA A 238 3.47 -9.45 -14.04
C ALA A 238 3.87 -8.05 -13.50
N ASP A 239 3.20 -6.99 -13.97
CA ASP A 239 3.41 -5.62 -13.49
C ASP A 239 4.88 -5.18 -13.71
N CYS A 240 5.36 -5.45 -14.94
CA CYS A 240 6.70 -5.13 -15.41
C CYS A 240 6.75 -3.80 -16.19
N GLY A 241 5.62 -3.08 -16.28
CA GLY A 241 5.49 -1.82 -17.01
C GLY A 241 5.10 -1.92 -18.49
N GLU A 242 5.10 -3.11 -19.09
CA GLU A 242 4.67 -3.27 -20.50
C GLU A 242 3.16 -3.12 -20.63
N LYS A 243 2.69 -2.20 -21.47
CA LYS A 243 1.26 -1.87 -21.65
C LYS A 243 0.58 -2.66 -22.77
N HIS A 244 1.35 -3.15 -23.75
CA HIS A 244 0.84 -3.86 -24.91
C HIS A 244 1.47 -5.25 -25.09
N PRO A 245 1.37 -6.14 -24.08
CA PRO A 245 1.81 -7.52 -24.18
C PRO A 245 1.10 -8.29 -25.30
N LYS A 246 1.88 -9.05 -26.08
CA LYS A 246 1.37 -9.89 -27.19
C LYS A 246 1.08 -11.33 -26.76
N LEU A 247 1.79 -11.84 -25.76
CA LEU A 247 1.57 -13.19 -25.26
C LEU A 247 0.30 -13.22 -24.40
N ARG A 248 -0.57 -14.20 -24.65
CA ARG A 248 -1.78 -14.43 -23.85
C ARG A 248 -1.67 -15.76 -23.13
N CYS A 249 -2.28 -15.86 -21.95
CA CYS A 249 -2.40 -17.14 -21.26
C CYS A 249 -3.15 -18.13 -22.16
N SER A 250 -2.53 -19.27 -22.46
CA SER A 250 -3.10 -20.28 -23.38
C SER A 250 -4.43 -20.85 -22.90
N LYS A 251 -4.67 -20.85 -21.59
CA LYS A 251 -5.89 -21.37 -20.96
C LYS A 251 -7.03 -20.34 -20.95
N CYS A 252 -6.87 -19.17 -20.31
CA CYS A 252 -7.96 -18.20 -20.21
C CYS A 252 -8.06 -17.25 -21.41
N LYS A 253 -6.97 -17.01 -22.15
CA LYS A 253 -6.86 -16.06 -23.28
C LYS A 253 -7.17 -14.60 -22.94
N VAL A 254 -7.45 -14.28 -21.68
CA VAL A 254 -7.76 -12.93 -21.18
C VAL A 254 -6.47 -12.24 -20.74
N VAL A 255 -5.76 -12.84 -19.79
CA VAL A 255 -4.52 -12.29 -19.24
C VAL A 255 -3.40 -12.28 -20.26
N ARG A 256 -2.61 -11.21 -20.22
CA ARG A 256 -1.51 -10.96 -21.13
C ARG A 256 -0.17 -10.80 -20.42
N TYR A 257 0.89 -11.17 -21.12
CA TYR A 257 2.28 -11.15 -20.66
C TYR A 257 3.20 -10.60 -21.75
N CYS A 258 4.26 -9.90 -21.36
CA CYS A 258 5.27 -9.47 -22.33
C CYS A 258 6.20 -10.63 -22.71
N SER A 259 6.38 -11.61 -21.81
CA SER A 259 7.29 -12.74 -22.00
C SER A 259 6.88 -14.00 -21.20
N PRO A 260 7.42 -15.19 -21.53
CA PRO A 260 7.21 -16.42 -20.75
C PRO A 260 7.69 -16.31 -19.30
N GLU A 261 8.73 -15.51 -19.02
CA GLU A 261 9.25 -15.29 -17.67
C GLU A 261 8.22 -14.54 -16.82
N CYS A 262 7.62 -13.47 -17.35
CA CYS A 262 6.52 -12.76 -16.69
C CYS A 262 5.30 -13.67 -16.46
N GLN A 263 5.01 -14.56 -17.42
CA GLN A 263 3.97 -15.57 -17.23
C GLN A 263 4.32 -16.52 -16.08
N GLN A 264 5.55 -17.05 -16.04
CA GLN A 264 5.99 -17.98 -15.00
C GLN A 264 5.98 -17.34 -13.61
N GLU A 265 6.42 -16.09 -13.52
CA GLU A 265 6.37 -15.31 -12.29
C GLU A 265 4.93 -15.13 -11.82
N ASP A 266 4.02 -14.66 -12.68
CA ASP A 266 2.61 -14.46 -12.31
C ASP A 266 1.88 -15.80 -12.09
N TRP A 267 2.32 -16.89 -12.71
CA TRP A 267 1.66 -18.20 -12.65
C TRP A 267 1.51 -18.73 -11.22
N LYS A 268 2.44 -18.37 -10.31
CA LYS A 268 2.34 -18.71 -8.88
C LYS A 268 1.00 -18.25 -8.28
N TYR A 269 0.46 -17.13 -8.77
CA TYR A 269 -0.83 -16.59 -8.37
C TYR A 269 -1.94 -16.90 -9.39
N HIS A 270 -1.70 -16.67 -10.69
CA HIS A 270 -2.69 -16.79 -11.77
C HIS A 270 -3.32 -18.17 -11.88
N LYS A 271 -2.55 -19.24 -11.69
CA LYS A 271 -3.05 -20.62 -11.80
C LYS A 271 -4.27 -20.90 -10.95
N THR A 272 -4.41 -20.17 -9.84
CA THR A 272 -5.44 -20.40 -8.84
C THR A 272 -6.84 -19.94 -9.30
N TYR A 273 -6.93 -19.00 -10.23
CA TYR A 273 -8.19 -18.46 -10.77
C TYR A 273 -8.19 -18.32 -12.30
N CYS A 274 -7.19 -18.90 -12.97
CA CYS A 274 -7.11 -18.89 -14.44
C CYS A 274 -8.41 -19.42 -15.06
N GLY A 275 -9.09 -18.55 -15.81
CA GLY A 275 -10.37 -18.83 -16.48
C GLY A 275 -11.60 -18.24 -15.80
N THR A 276 -11.47 -17.57 -14.65
CA THR A 276 -12.58 -16.86 -13.99
C THR A 276 -12.65 -15.38 -14.37
N GLU A 277 -11.70 -14.91 -15.17
CA GLU A 277 -11.56 -13.51 -15.56
C GLU A 277 -12.45 -13.20 -16.76
N SER A 278 -13.19 -12.09 -16.69
CA SER A 278 -13.98 -11.61 -17.83
C SER A 278 -13.06 -10.97 -18.87
N PRO A 279 -13.31 -11.20 -20.18
CA PRO A 279 -12.58 -10.50 -21.23
C PRO A 279 -12.88 -8.99 -21.20
N VAL A 280 -11.87 -8.19 -21.55
CA VAL A 280 -12.02 -6.75 -21.76
C VAL A 280 -13.08 -6.50 -22.85
N PRO A 281 -14.07 -5.62 -22.67
CA PRO A 281 -15.08 -5.35 -23.70
C PRO A 281 -14.45 -4.84 -25.00
N GLU A 282 -15.00 -5.23 -26.15
CA GLU A 282 -14.44 -4.90 -27.48
C GLU A 282 -14.19 -3.41 -27.68
N LYS A 283 -15.07 -2.54 -27.18
CA LYS A 283 -14.93 -1.08 -27.26
C LYS A 283 -13.66 -0.53 -26.57
N PHE A 284 -13.06 -1.31 -25.67
CA PHE A 284 -11.82 -0.97 -24.95
C PHE A 284 -10.64 -1.83 -25.36
N GLN A 285 -10.83 -2.83 -26.22
CA GLN A 285 -9.72 -3.56 -26.81
C GLN A 285 -9.10 -2.64 -27.87
N SER A 286 -7.98 -1.99 -27.56
CA SER A 286 -7.27 -1.18 -28.55
C SER A 286 -7.00 -2.02 -29.80
N SER A 287 -7.43 -1.50 -30.96
CA SER A 287 -7.07 -2.04 -32.26
C SER A 287 -5.54 -2.09 -32.33
N ALA A 288 -4.99 -3.30 -32.43
CA ALA A 288 -3.56 -3.55 -32.53
C ALA A 288 -2.94 -2.88 -33.76
#